data_AF-A0A2K5AS83-F1
#
_entry.id   AF-A0A2K5AS83-F1
#
_cell.length_a   1.000
_cell.length_b   1.000
_cell.length_c   1.000
_cell.angle_alpha   90.00
_cell.angle_beta   90.00
_cell.angle_gamma   90.00
#
_symmetry.space_group_name_H-M   'P 1'
#
loop_
_entity.id
_entity.type
_entity.pdbx_description
1 polymer ?
#
loop_
_entity_poly.entity_id
_entity_poly.type
_entity_poly.pdbx_seq_one_letter_code
_entity_poly.pdbx_strand_id
1 'polypeptide(L)'
;MDAVRIDDVEVKDNNTLIIRIRVMDYAMRYDGLQVNTHVYDAKGMVRFTEVNGKQMNMYRLFISKDEVEKSNGMLIIKAIIEGKDVQRVRIRASIIQEHKEVEYGEGIVSL
;
A
#
# COMPACT_ATOMS: atom_id res chain seq x y z
N MET A 1 12.87 10.89 14.31
CA MET A 1 12.23 9.56 14.35
C MET A 1 11.42 9.41 13.09
N ASP A 2 11.52 8.28 12.41
CA ASP A 2 10.75 8.03 11.19
C ASP A 2 9.28 7.78 11.55
N ALA A 3 8.36 8.44 10.83
CA ALA A 3 6.92 8.32 11.05
C ALA A 3 6.36 6.94 10.64
N VAL A 4 7.01 6.31 9.67
CA VAL A 4 6.63 5.01 9.14
C VAL A 4 7.88 4.19 8.85
N ARG A 5 7.80 2.89 9.12
CA ARG A 5 8.85 1.92 8.86
C ARG A 5 8.25 0.69 8.18
N ILE A 6 8.91 0.20 7.13
CA ILE A 6 8.66 -1.15 6.61
C ILE A 6 9.54 -2.07 7.46
N ASP A 7 8.91 -2.89 8.29
CA ASP A 7 9.60 -3.81 9.20
C ASP A 7 10.10 -5.04 8.45
N ASP A 8 9.32 -5.55 7.49
CA ASP A 8 9.62 -6.77 6.76
C ASP A 8 8.88 -6.85 5.41
N VAL A 9 9.49 -7.57 4.46
CA VAL A 9 8.92 -7.93 3.17
C VAL A 9 9.27 -9.38 2.87
N GLU A 10 8.29 -10.25 2.98
CA GLU A 10 8.43 -11.67 2.71
C GLU A 10 7.86 -11.99 1.32
N VAL A 11 8.63 -12.71 0.50
CA VAL A 11 8.16 -13.25 -0.79
C VAL A 11 7.88 -14.73 -0.60
N LYS A 12 6.64 -15.14 -0.83
CA LYS A 12 6.21 -16.54 -0.78
C LYS A 12 6.10 -17.15 -2.17
N ASP A 13 6.18 -18.47 -2.20
CA ASP A 13 5.90 -19.28 -3.39
C ASP A 13 4.55 -18.84 -3.98
N ASN A 14 4.50 -18.65 -5.31
CA ASN A 14 3.38 -18.06 -6.07
C ASN A 14 3.31 -16.52 -6.07
N ASN A 15 4.45 -15.82 -6.11
CA ASN A 15 4.48 -14.37 -6.35
C ASN A 15 3.69 -13.55 -5.32
N THR A 16 3.51 -14.09 -4.11
CA THR A 16 2.77 -13.43 -3.04
C THR A 16 3.73 -12.68 -2.15
N LEU A 17 3.42 -11.43 -1.87
CA LEU A 17 4.15 -10.57 -0.94
C LEU A 17 3.38 -10.47 0.37
N ILE A 18 4.09 -10.61 1.49
CA ILE A 18 3.60 -10.21 2.82
C ILE A 18 4.47 -9.05 3.29
N ILE A 19 3.85 -7.90 3.51
CA ILE A 19 4.53 -6.67 3.88
C ILE A 19 4.08 -6.29 5.29
N ARG A 20 5.04 -6.09 6.19
CA ARG A 20 4.79 -5.63 7.55
C ARG A 20 5.22 -4.17 7.66
N ILE A 21 4.28 -3.30 7.99
CA ILE A 21 4.52 -1.86 8.13
C ILE A 21 4.14 -1.44 9.53
N ARG A 22 5.00 -0.63 10.15
CA ARG A 22 4.74 0.04 11.41
C ARG A 22 4.66 1.54 11.20
N VAL A 23 3.54 2.11 11.59
CA VAL A 23 3.39 3.56 11.78
C VAL A 23 3.72 3.85 13.22
N MET A 24 4.73 4.70 13.44
CA MET A 24 5.14 5.11 14.78
C MET A 24 4.19 6.18 15.29
N ASP A 25 4.23 6.48 16.59
CA ASP A 25 3.41 7.53 17.22
C ASP A 25 3.68 8.89 16.58
N TYR A 26 2.90 9.17 15.52
CA TYR A 26 3.05 10.32 14.66
C TYR A 26 2.01 11.35 15.09
N ALA A 27 2.43 12.21 16.02
CA ALA A 27 1.57 13.20 16.64
C ALA A 27 1.08 14.31 15.68
N MET A 28 1.64 14.41 14.47
CA MET A 28 1.21 15.40 13.49
C MET A 28 -0.09 14.97 12.79
N ARG A 29 -0.87 15.94 12.31
CA ARG A 29 -2.09 15.68 11.54
C ARG A 29 -1.73 15.04 10.20
N TYR A 30 -2.40 13.96 9.83
CA TYR A 30 -2.27 13.26 8.56
C TYR A 30 -3.58 12.55 8.23
N ASP A 31 -3.80 12.22 6.97
CA ASP A 31 -5.04 11.60 6.50
C ASP A 31 -4.93 10.08 6.40
N GLY A 32 -3.72 9.59 6.14
CA GLY A 32 -3.47 8.15 6.12
C GLY A 32 -2.08 7.76 5.64
N LEU A 33 -1.92 6.45 5.46
CA LEU A 33 -0.73 5.83 4.90
C LEU A 33 -0.98 5.47 3.43
N GLN A 34 -0.08 5.88 2.55
CA GLN A 34 -0.03 5.38 1.18
C GLN A 34 1.08 4.35 1.03
N VAL A 35 0.76 3.21 0.40
CA VAL A 35 1.69 2.16 0.03
C VAL A 35 1.69 1.99 -1.48
N ASN A 36 2.86 2.14 -2.08
CA ASN A 36 3.08 1.99 -3.52
C ASN A 36 4.16 0.96 -3.78
N THR A 37 4.11 0.37 -4.97
CA THR A 37 5.12 -0.56 -5.46
C THR A 37 5.71 -0.09 -6.78
N HIS A 38 6.91 -0.58 -7.06
CA HIS A 38 7.56 -0.43 -8.35
C HIS A 38 8.22 -1.76 -8.72
N VAL A 39 7.88 -2.28 -9.90
CA VAL A 39 8.50 -3.48 -10.49
C VAL A 39 9.64 -3.03 -11.36
N TYR A 40 10.84 -3.58 -11.14
CA TYR A 40 12.01 -3.30 -11.97
C TYR A 40 12.14 -4.31 -13.11
N ASP A 41 12.72 -3.86 -14.22
CA ASP A 41 13.26 -4.68 -15.31
C ASP A 41 12.26 -5.63 -16.01
N ALA A 42 10.98 -5.56 -15.66
CA ALA A 42 9.91 -6.38 -16.22
C ALA A 42 8.62 -5.56 -16.34
N LYS A 43 7.74 -5.97 -17.27
CA LYS A 43 6.37 -5.48 -17.33
C LYS A 43 5.55 -6.26 -16.29
N GLY A 44 5.22 -5.58 -15.19
CA GLY A 44 4.39 -6.17 -14.14
C GLY A 44 3.78 -5.11 -13.22
N MET A 45 2.84 -5.55 -12.42
CA MET A 45 2.15 -4.76 -11.42
C MET A 45 2.10 -5.54 -10.10
N VAL A 46 1.89 -4.83 -9.00
CA VAL A 46 1.60 -5.46 -7.72
C VAL A 46 0.21 -5.06 -7.30
N ARG A 47 -0.66 -6.04 -7.12
CA ARG A 47 -2.02 -5.84 -6.66
C ARG A 47 -2.11 -6.17 -5.19
N PHE A 48 -2.51 -5.20 -4.38
CA PHE A 48 -2.82 -5.39 -2.98
C PHE A 48 -4.16 -6.13 -2.86
N THR A 49 -4.15 -7.22 -2.11
CA THR A 49 -5.30 -8.12 -1.95
C THR A 49 -5.88 -8.09 -0.55
N GLU A 50 -5.08 -7.73 0.46
CA GLU A 50 -5.51 -7.75 1.85
C GLU A 50 -4.74 -6.73 2.70
N VAL A 51 -5.43 -6.11 3.66
CA VAL A 51 -4.83 -5.36 4.77
C VAL A 51 -5.47 -5.84 6.07
N ASN A 52 -4.68 -6.33 7.02
CA ASN A 52 -5.15 -6.81 8.33
C ASN A 52 -6.35 -7.77 8.24
N GLY A 53 -6.36 -8.69 7.27
CA GLY A 53 -7.45 -9.64 7.04
C GLY A 53 -8.60 -9.11 6.17
N LYS A 54 -8.70 -7.80 5.96
CA LYS A 54 -9.74 -7.19 5.10
C LYS A 54 -9.33 -7.30 3.64
N GLN A 55 -10.14 -7.98 2.85
CA GLN A 55 -9.92 -8.17 1.41
C GLN A 55 -10.09 -6.86 0.64
N MET A 56 -9.29 -6.67 -0.41
CA MET A 56 -9.35 -5.53 -1.31
C MET A 56 -8.77 -5.86 -2.69
N ASN A 57 -8.87 -4.90 -3.62
CA ASN A 57 -8.32 -5.04 -4.95
C ASN A 57 -7.86 -3.67 -5.45
N MET A 58 -6.60 -3.32 -5.18
CA MET A 58 -6.04 -2.02 -5.55
C MET A 58 -4.57 -2.16 -5.98
N TYR A 59 -4.11 -1.31 -6.91
CA TYR A 59 -2.70 -1.23 -7.30
C TYR A 59 -1.94 -0.08 -6.62
N ARG A 60 -2.70 0.87 -6.05
CA ARG A 60 -2.20 1.92 -5.15
C ARG A 60 -3.02 1.82 -3.88
N LEU A 61 -2.34 1.57 -2.77
CA LEU A 61 -3.01 1.33 -1.51
C LEU A 61 -3.00 2.60 -0.67
N PHE A 62 -4.18 3.03 -0.25
CA PHE A 62 -4.36 4.04 0.78
C PHE A 62 -5.08 3.41 1.97
N ILE A 63 -4.56 3.63 3.17
CA ILE A 63 -5.12 3.18 4.44
C ILE A 63 -5.37 4.44 5.25
N SER A 64 -6.62 4.71 5.61
CA SER A 64 -6.97 5.90 6.39
C SER A 64 -6.30 5.89 7.75
N LYS A 65 -6.05 7.08 8.31
CA LYS A 65 -5.56 7.26 9.67
C LYS A 65 -6.36 6.42 10.67
N ASP A 66 -7.68 6.43 10.59
CA ASP A 66 -8.55 5.68 11.50
C ASP A 66 -8.25 4.16 11.47
N GLU A 67 -8.02 3.59 10.29
CA GLU A 67 -7.66 2.17 10.14
C GLU A 67 -6.24 1.88 10.66
N VAL A 68 -5.30 2.83 10.47
CA VAL A 68 -3.96 2.75 11.06
C VAL A 68 -4.03 2.76 12.59
N GLU A 69 -4.75 3.70 13.18
CA GLU A 69 -4.90 3.83 14.64
C GLU A 69 -5.63 2.62 15.25
N LYS A 70 -6.68 2.13 14.60
CA LYS A 70 -7.38 0.91 15.00
C LYS A 70 -6.48 -0.33 15.04
N SER A 71 -5.44 -0.34 14.21
CA SER A 71 -4.42 -1.40 14.18
C SER A 71 -3.25 -1.18 15.15
N ASN A 72 -3.32 -0.15 16.01
CA ASN A 72 -2.22 0.30 16.86
C ASN A 72 -0.93 0.56 16.05
N GLY A 73 -1.08 1.09 14.84
CA GLY A 73 0.02 1.37 13.92
C GLY A 73 0.66 0.15 13.26
N MET A 74 0.16 -1.07 13.47
CA MET A 74 0.72 -2.29 12.89
C MET A 74 -0.13 -2.81 11.73
N LEU A 75 0.47 -2.88 10.54
CA LEU A 75 -0.22 -3.29 9.32
C LEU A 75 0.45 -4.53 8.71
N ILE A 76 -0.35 -5.53 8.41
CA ILE A 76 0.03 -6.70 7.64
C ILE A 76 -0.72 -6.63 6.31
N ILE A 77 0.04 -6.51 5.22
CA ILE A 77 -0.49 -6.31 3.88
C ILE A 77 -0.12 -7.53 3.04
N LYS A 78 -1.09 -8.09 2.31
CA LYS A 78 -0.83 -9.10 1.30
C LYS A 78 -0.99 -8.50 -0.09
N ALA A 79 -0.10 -8.89 -0.98
CA ALA A 79 -0.17 -8.49 -2.38
C ALA A 79 0.28 -9.63 -3.30
N ILE A 80 -0.11 -9.54 -4.56
CA ILE A 80 0.27 -10.48 -5.62
C ILE A 80 1.05 -9.71 -6.68
N ILE A 81 2.18 -10.25 -7.10
CA ILE A 81 2.94 -9.76 -8.25
C ILE A 81 2.34 -10.36 -9.52
N GLU A 82 1.84 -9.49 -10.38
CA GLU A 82 1.27 -9.83 -11.68
C GLU A 82 2.27 -9.46 -12.77
N GLY A 83 2.74 -10.45 -13.51
CA GLY A 83 3.77 -10.27 -14.53
C GLY A 83 4.63 -11.51 -14.67
N LYS A 84 5.40 -11.57 -15.76
CA LYS A 84 6.40 -12.62 -15.99
C LYS A 84 7.78 -12.07 -15.67
N ASP A 85 8.66 -12.96 -15.19
CA ASP A 85 10.09 -12.69 -14.98
C ASP A 85 10.39 -11.50 -14.04
N VAL A 86 9.48 -11.22 -13.09
CA VAL A 86 9.70 -10.19 -12.08
C VAL A 86 10.74 -10.67 -11.07
N GLN A 87 11.93 -10.07 -11.12
CA GLN A 87 13.03 -10.41 -10.21
C GLN A 87 13.09 -9.47 -9.00
N ARG A 88 12.54 -8.26 -9.12
CA ARG A 88 12.69 -7.23 -8.09
C ARG A 88 11.48 -6.30 -8.01
N VAL A 89 11.00 -6.13 -6.79
CA VAL A 89 9.96 -5.16 -6.43
C VAL A 89 10.50 -4.23 -5.35
N ARG A 90 10.31 -2.92 -5.51
CA ARG A 90 10.49 -1.94 -4.43
C ARG A 90 9.13 -1.55 -3.87
N ILE A 91 9.04 -1.48 -2.55
CA ILE A 91 7.87 -1.01 -1.82
C ILE A 91 8.21 0.33 -1.18
N ARG A 92 7.27 1.27 -1.22
CA ARG A 92 7.36 2.56 -0.54
C ARG A 92 6.12 2.76 0.31
N ALA A 93 6.32 3.08 1.57
CA ALA A 93 5.30 3.52 2.51
C ALA A 93 5.50 5.01 2.78
N SER A 94 4.41 5.79 2.82
CA SER A 94 4.48 7.24 3.02
C SER A 94 3.25 7.73 3.77
N ILE A 95 3.46 8.52 4.82
CA ILE A 95 2.38 9.25 5.48
C ILE A 95 1.93 10.38 4.57
N ILE A 96 0.63 10.47 4.34
CA ILE A 96 0.00 11.51 3.52
C ILE A 96 -0.67 12.52 4.43
N GLN A 97 -0.26 13.78 4.29
CA GLN A 97 -0.90 14.93 4.90
C GLN A 97 -1.42 15.79 3.74
N GLU A 98 -2.73 15.84 3.51
CA GLU A 98 -3.29 16.71 2.47
C GLU A 98 -3.94 17.96 3.06
N HIS A 99 -3.54 19.08 2.47
CA HIS A 99 -4.48 20.13 2.12
C HIS A 99 -4.44 20.26 0.59
N LYS A 100 -5.24 19.48 -0.13
CA LYS A 100 -5.62 19.79 -1.51
C LYS A 100 -7.08 19.41 -1.73
N GLU A 101 -7.85 20.36 -2.22
CA GLU A 101 -9.23 20.14 -2.64
C GLU A 101 -9.22 19.21 -3.88
N VAL A 102 -10.12 18.22 -3.89
CA VAL A 102 -10.26 17.27 -5.00
C VAL A 102 -11.63 17.50 -5.65
N GLU A 103 -11.63 17.77 -6.96
CA GLU A 103 -12.81 17.84 -7.80
C GLU A 103 -12.94 16.54 -8.61
N TYR A 104 -14.16 16.03 -8.74
CA TYR A 104 -14.43 14.79 -9.47
C TYR A 104 -15.31 15.08 -10.70
N GLY A 105 -15.00 14.40 -11.80
CA GLY A 105 -15.84 14.35 -13.00
C GLY A 105 -16.03 12.90 -13.42
N GLU A 106 -17.24 12.55 -13.85
CA GLU A 106 -17.60 11.21 -14.32
C GLU A 106 -18.04 11.25 -15.78
N GLY A 107 -17.75 10.19 -16.53
CA GLY A 107 -18.20 10.02 -17.91
C GLY A 107 -18.55 8.56 -18.17
N ILE A 108 -19.64 8.31 -18.89
CA ILE A 108 -20.07 6.97 -19.29
C ILE A 108 -19.32 6.61 -20.58
N VAL A 109 -18.59 5.50 -20.56
CA VAL A 109 -17.97 4.92 -21.75
C VAL A 109 -18.92 3.86 -22.31
N SER A 110 -19.57 4.15 -23.43
CA SER A 110 -20.22 3.12 -24.24
C SER A 110 -19.16 2.41 -25.09
N LEU A 111 -19.06 1.08 -24.93
CA LEU A 111 -18.27 0.18 -25.76
C LEU A 111 -18.99 -0.11 -27.09
#